data_AF-A0A9D1WX20-F1
#
_entry.id   AF-A0A9D1WX20-F1
#
_cell.length_a   1.000
_cell.length_b   1.000
_cell.length_c   1.000
_cell.angle_alpha   90.00
_cell.angle_beta   90.00
_cell.angle_gamma   90.00
#
_symmetry.space_group_name_H-M   'P 1'
#
loop_
_entity.id
_entity.type
_entity.pdbx_description
1 polymer ?
#
loop_
_entity_poly.entity_id
_entity_poly.type
_entity_poly.pdbx_seq_one_letter_code
_entity_poly.pdbx_strand_id
1 'polypeptide(L)'
;MEQCALCGIEFSPDDTKEVFESAFERLSYENLTMPLCCDCVIDEIEGGGSGIYTAACEMCGKDFDLGKDSMEYASHLEDGDSYSLRSSWDDLILCCDCALQRDGIE
;
A
#
# COMPACT_ATOMS: atom_id res chain seq x y z
N MET A 1 -12.18 -17.68 -10.52
CA MET A 1 -10.83 -17.77 -11.11
C MET A 1 -10.63 -16.52 -11.94
N GLU A 2 -9.58 -15.77 -11.64
CA GLU A 2 -9.14 -14.58 -12.36
C GLU A 2 -7.68 -14.75 -12.79
N GLN A 3 -7.22 -13.93 -13.73
CA GLN A 3 -5.85 -13.97 -14.20
C GLN A 3 -5.06 -12.78 -13.65
N CYS A 4 -3.91 -13.05 -13.04
CA CYS A 4 -3.04 -12.00 -12.50
C CYS A 4 -2.52 -11.13 -13.65
N ALA A 5 -2.73 -9.82 -13.55
CA ALA A 5 -2.34 -8.88 -14.59
C ALA A 5 -0.82 -8.66 -14.70
N LEU A 6 -0.03 -9.08 -13.70
CA LEU A 6 1.44 -9.04 -13.74
C LEU A 6 2.08 -10.35 -14.20
N CYS A 7 1.80 -11.46 -13.51
CA CYS A 7 2.46 -12.74 -13.81
C CYS A 7 1.67 -13.65 -14.76
N GLY A 8 0.40 -13.33 -15.04
CA GLY A 8 -0.46 -14.09 -15.94
C GLY A 8 -1.00 -15.42 -15.38
N ILE A 9 -0.72 -15.74 -14.11
CA ILE A 9 -1.19 -16.97 -13.46
C ILE A 9 -2.67 -16.84 -13.09
N GLU A 10 -3.41 -17.94 -13.21
CA GLU A 10 -4.79 -18.03 -12.72
C GLU A 10 -4.84 -18.20 -11.20
N PHE A 11 -5.69 -17.43 -10.53
CA PHE A 11 -5.84 -17.44 -9.08
C PHE A 11 -7.31 -17.30 -8.66
N SER A 12 -7.58 -17.59 -7.39
CA SER A 12 -8.87 -17.41 -6.76
C SER A 12 -8.90 -16.07 -6.01
N PRO A 13 -9.75 -15.11 -6.40
CA PRO A 13 -9.80 -13.80 -5.77
C PRO A 13 -10.26 -13.88 -4.31
N ASP A 14 -11.19 -14.78 -3.98
CA ASP A 14 -11.65 -15.00 -2.61
C ASP A 14 -10.52 -15.50 -1.69
N ASP A 15 -9.76 -16.51 -2.14
CA ASP A 15 -8.61 -17.03 -1.38
C ASP A 15 -7.52 -15.96 -1.27
N THR A 16 -7.30 -15.18 -2.34
CA THR A 16 -6.29 -14.12 -2.35
C THR A 16 -6.67 -12.98 -1.41
N LYS A 17 -7.95 -12.60 -1.38
CA LYS A 17 -8.48 -11.58 -0.47
C LYS A 17 -8.24 -11.99 0.98
N GLU A 18 -8.59 -13.23 1.35
CA GLU A 18 -8.40 -13.72 2.72
C GLU A 18 -6.93 -13.67 3.15
N VAL A 19 -6.01 -14.13 2.29
CA VAL A 19 -4.57 -14.12 2.61
C VAL A 19 -4.03 -12.69 2.67
N PHE A 20 -4.40 -11.83 1.71
CA PHE A 20 -3.95 -10.44 1.65
C PHE A 20 -4.41 -9.64 2.87
N GLU A 21 -5.70 -9.70 3.21
CA GLU A 21 -6.28 -8.95 4.33
C GLU A 21 -5.81 -9.51 5.68
N SER A 22 -5.42 -10.80 5.74
CA SER A 22 -4.73 -11.37 6.90
C SER A 22 -3.27 -10.93 7.02
N ALA A 23 -2.59 -10.64 5.91
CA ALA A 23 -1.18 -10.20 5.90
C ALA A 23 -1.05 -8.70 6.17
N PHE A 24 -2.02 -7.91 5.73
CA PHE A 24 -2.04 -6.46 5.87
C PHE A 24 -3.29 -6.00 6.62
N GLU A 25 -3.23 -6.07 7.95
CA GLU A 25 -4.27 -5.53 8.82
C GLU A 25 -4.50 -4.05 8.45
N ARG A 26 -5.67 -3.76 7.83
CA ARG A 26 -6.19 -2.46 7.31
C ARG A 26 -6.12 -2.23 5.80
N LEU A 27 -5.36 -2.99 5.04
CA LEU A 27 -5.49 -2.93 3.58
C LEU A 27 -6.66 -3.82 3.17
N SER A 28 -7.41 -3.39 2.16
CA SER A 28 -8.46 -4.21 1.56
C SER A 28 -8.08 -4.57 0.14
N TYR A 29 -8.26 -5.84 -0.22
CA TYR A 29 -7.96 -6.31 -1.57
C TYR A 29 -8.81 -5.57 -2.64
N GLU A 30 -9.97 -5.04 -2.26
CA GLU A 30 -10.88 -4.31 -3.15
C GLU A 30 -10.33 -2.95 -3.61
N ASN A 31 -9.29 -2.46 -2.96
CA ASN A 31 -8.63 -1.19 -3.27
C ASN A 31 -7.53 -1.33 -4.34
N LEU A 32 -7.34 -2.54 -4.88
CA LEU A 32 -6.43 -2.76 -6.00
C LEU A 32 -7.00 -2.19 -7.29
N THR A 33 -6.13 -1.58 -8.09
CA THR A 33 -6.51 -1.02 -9.39
C THR A 33 -6.61 -2.09 -10.49
N MET A 34 -6.08 -3.28 -10.23
CA MET A 34 -6.01 -4.41 -11.17
C MET A 34 -6.00 -5.76 -10.44
N PRO A 35 -6.46 -6.85 -11.08
CA PRO A 35 -6.48 -8.17 -10.46
C PRO A 35 -5.06 -8.74 -10.35
N LEU A 36 -4.61 -8.98 -9.12
CA LEU A 36 -3.29 -9.52 -8.82
C LEU A 36 -3.38 -10.75 -7.92
N CYS A 37 -2.60 -11.78 -8.21
CA CYS A 37 -2.47 -12.90 -7.28
C CYS A 37 -1.75 -12.46 -6.00
N CYS A 38 -1.89 -13.26 -4.94
CA CYS A 38 -1.37 -12.94 -3.61
C CYS A 38 0.11 -12.55 -3.60
N ASP A 39 0.96 -13.33 -4.28
CA ASP A 39 2.40 -13.05 -4.33
C ASP A 39 2.68 -11.69 -4.99
N CYS A 40 2.09 -11.42 -6.16
CA CYS A 40 2.32 -10.17 -6.89
C CYS A 40 1.83 -8.95 -6.13
N VAL A 41 0.68 -9.03 -5.44
CA VAL A 41 0.21 -7.88 -4.67
C VAL A 41 1.09 -7.63 -3.44
N ILE A 42 1.54 -8.68 -2.74
CA ILE A 42 2.44 -8.53 -1.59
C ILE A 42 3.76 -7.91 -2.05
N ASP A 43 4.36 -8.44 -3.12
CA ASP A 43 5.61 -7.94 -3.69
C ASP A 43 5.50 -6.47 -4.09
N GLU A 44 4.41 -6.05 -4.74
CA GLU A 44 4.21 -4.65 -5.12
C GLU A 44 4.01 -3.75 -3.89
N ILE A 45 3.22 -4.19 -2.90
CA ILE A 45 3.00 -3.41 -1.68
C ILE A 45 4.28 -3.24 -0.86
N GLU A 46 5.09 -4.29 -0.74
CA GLU A 46 6.35 -4.25 0.01
C GLU A 46 7.50 -3.61 -0.79
N GLY A 47 7.52 -3.81 -2.11
CA GLY A 47 8.49 -3.24 -3.04
C GLY A 47 8.20 -1.78 -3.42
N GLY A 48 7.06 -1.23 -3.01
CA GLY A 48 6.65 0.14 -3.26
C GLY A 48 6.09 0.38 -4.67
N GLY A 49 5.58 -0.64 -5.35
CA GLY A 49 4.98 -0.54 -6.68
C GLY A 49 3.89 0.55 -6.78
N SER A 50 4.11 1.53 -7.66
CA SER A 50 3.17 2.63 -7.88
C SER A 50 2.08 2.25 -8.88
N GLY A 51 0.85 2.70 -8.65
CA GLY A 51 -0.29 2.49 -9.54
C GLY A 51 -1.12 1.24 -9.22
N ILE A 52 -0.73 0.49 -8.18
CA ILE A 52 -1.31 -0.82 -7.86
C ILE A 52 -2.41 -0.73 -6.80
N TYR A 53 -2.23 0.14 -5.80
CA TYR A 53 -3.11 0.20 -4.64
C TYR A 53 -3.45 1.65 -4.30
N THR A 54 -4.75 1.95 -4.25
CA THR A 54 -5.27 3.27 -3.89
C THR A 54 -5.94 3.22 -2.52
N ALA A 55 -5.59 4.13 -1.62
CA ALA A 55 -6.20 4.23 -0.30
C ALA A 55 -6.75 5.64 -0.07
N ALA A 56 -7.76 5.76 0.81
CA ALA A 56 -8.22 7.06 1.29
C ALA A 56 -7.50 7.42 2.59
N CYS A 57 -6.94 8.63 2.64
CA CYS A 57 -6.35 9.16 3.87
C CYS A 57 -7.44 9.47 4.90
N GLU A 58 -7.38 8.86 6.08
CA GLU A 58 -8.37 9.04 7.14
C GLU A 58 -8.25 10.41 7.84
N MET A 59 -7.17 11.16 7.60
CA MET A 59 -6.98 12.51 8.15
C MET A 59 -7.51 13.62 7.24
N CYS A 60 -7.17 13.59 5.94
CA CYS A 60 -7.54 14.64 5.00
C CYS A 60 -8.60 14.23 3.96
N GLY A 61 -8.95 12.94 3.91
CA GLY A 61 -9.97 12.39 3.01
C GLY A 61 -9.54 12.24 1.55
N LYS A 62 -8.29 12.56 1.20
CA LYS A 62 -7.80 12.41 -0.19
C LYS A 62 -7.47 10.96 -0.50
N ASP A 63 -7.81 10.53 -1.70
CA ASP A 63 -7.29 9.29 -2.26
C ASP A 63 -5.82 9.47 -2.63
N PHE A 64 -5.01 8.45 -2.36
CA PHE A 64 -3.59 8.44 -2.69
C PHE A 64 -3.15 7.06 -3.16
N ASP A 65 -2.07 7.04 -3.93
CA ASP A 65 -1.44 5.80 -4.39
C ASP A 65 -0.41 5.36 -3.36
N LEU A 66 -0.60 4.20 -2.76
CA LEU A 66 0.21 3.76 -1.62
C LEU A 66 1.68 3.61 -1.99
N GLY A 67 1.99 3.02 -3.14
CA GLY A 67 3.37 2.85 -3.59
C GLY A 67 4.05 4.18 -3.85
N LYS A 68 3.37 5.07 -4.59
CA LYS A 68 3.88 6.41 -4.88
C LYS A 68 4.11 7.24 -3.61
N ASP A 69 3.12 7.33 -2.73
CA ASP A 69 3.25 8.09 -1.49
C ASP A 69 4.29 7.47 -0.55
N SER A 70 4.47 6.14 -0.56
CA SER A 70 5.52 5.48 0.21
C SER A 70 6.91 5.83 -0.30
N MET A 71 7.12 5.87 -1.62
CA MET A 71 8.38 6.33 -2.22
C MET A 71 8.64 7.80 -1.91
N GLU A 72 7.61 8.65 -2.01
CA GLU A 72 7.70 10.07 -1.70
C GLU A 72 8.08 10.26 -0.23
N TYR A 73 7.37 9.61 0.70
CA TYR A 73 7.68 9.63 2.12
C TYR A 73 9.13 9.20 2.41
N ALA A 74 9.58 8.09 1.82
CA ALA A 74 10.95 7.61 1.99
C ALA A 74 12.00 8.60 1.47
N SER A 75 11.67 9.41 0.45
CA SER A 75 12.58 10.43 -0.07
C SER A 75 12.80 11.64 0.87
N HIS A 76 11.93 11.81 1.87
CA HIS A 76 12.05 12.81 2.93
C HIS A 76 12.80 12.30 4.17
N LEU A 77 13.10 11.00 4.25
CA LEU A 77 13.84 10.42 5.36
C LEU A 77 15.36 10.51 5.14
N GLU A 78 16.12 10.51 6.23
CA GLU A 78 17.58 10.50 6.17
C GLU A 78 18.11 9.13 5.74
N ASP A 79 19.30 9.11 5.13
CA ASP A 79 19.97 7.88 4.67
C ASP A 79 20.20 6.93 5.86
N GLY A 80 19.45 5.82 5.90
CA GLY A 80 19.52 4.81 6.96
C GLY A 80 18.26 4.66 7.82
N ASP A 81 17.26 5.52 7.66
CA ASP A 81 15.95 5.31 8.27
C ASP A 81 15.20 4.16 7.58
N SER A 82 14.79 3.17 8.38
CA SER A 82 13.99 2.03 7.91
C SER A 82 12.49 2.27 8.05
N TYR A 83 12.06 3.52 8.20
CA TYR A 83 10.66 3.87 8.35
C TYR A 83 9.95 3.85 7.00
N SER A 84 8.81 3.17 6.96
CA SER A 84 7.90 3.22 5.82
C SER A 84 6.73 4.14 6.13
N LEU A 85 6.06 4.66 5.11
CA LEU A 85 4.82 5.42 5.28
C LEU A 85 3.80 4.68 6.16
N ARG A 86 3.69 3.35 5.98
CA ARG A 86 2.79 2.50 6.78
C ARG A 86 3.20 2.43 8.25
N SER A 87 4.47 2.61 8.57
CA SER A 87 4.94 2.66 9.96
C SER A 87 4.37 3.89 10.70
N SER A 88 4.05 4.96 9.97
CA SER A 88 3.40 6.17 10.51
C SER A 88 1.88 6.03 10.70
N TRP A 89 1.28 4.93 10.23
CA TRP A 89 -0.16 4.72 10.23
C TRP A 89 -0.76 4.26 11.55
N ASP A 90 0.02 4.08 12.62
CA ASP A 90 -0.42 3.78 14.00
C ASP A 90 -1.90 3.30 14.14
N ASP A 91 -2.90 4.20 14.22
CA ASP A 91 -4.36 3.89 14.14
C ASP A 91 -5.12 4.42 12.89
N LEU A 92 -4.46 5.12 11.96
CA LEU A 92 -5.08 5.77 10.80
C LEU A 92 -4.28 5.52 9.51
N ILE A 93 -4.94 5.21 8.40
CA ILE A 93 -4.33 5.22 7.06
C ILE A 93 -4.04 6.67 6.66
N LEU A 94 -2.77 7.01 6.46
CA LEU A 94 -2.34 8.37 6.12
C LEU A 94 -1.65 8.42 4.75
N CYS A 95 -1.95 9.46 3.97
CA CYS A 95 -1.11 9.82 2.83
C CYS A 95 0.26 10.35 3.28
N CYS A 96 1.20 10.48 2.35
CA CYS A 96 2.55 11.03 2.57
C CYS A 96 2.51 12.36 3.34
N ASP A 97 1.80 13.39 2.84
CA ASP A 97 1.76 14.71 3.48
C ASP A 97 1.31 14.67 4.96
N CYS A 98 0.23 13.93 5.25
CA CYS A 98 -0.30 13.82 6.60
C CYS A 98 0.60 13.00 7.52
N ALA A 99 1.31 12.00 6.97
CA ALA A 99 2.32 11.26 7.72
C ALA A 99 3.52 12.16 8.06
N LEU A 100 4.10 12.87 7.07
CA LEU A 100 5.20 13.81 7.30
C LEU A 100 4.83 14.88 8.34
N GLN A 101 3.64 15.46 8.22
CA GLN A 101 3.14 16.44 9.19
C GLN A 101 3.00 15.85 10.60
N ARG A 102 2.57 14.59 10.71
CA ARG A 102 2.42 13.89 12.00
C ARG A 102 3.78 13.58 12.63
N ASP A 103 4.72 13.09 11.82
CA ASP A 103 6.07 12.73 12.25
C ASP A 103 6.98 13.96 12.46
N GLY A 104 6.53 15.15 12.06
CA GLY A 104 7.25 16.41 12.23
C GLY A 104 8.45 16.53 11.28
N ILE A 105 8.33 15.93 10.09
CA ILE A 105 9.35 15.93 9.04
C ILE A 105 9.05 17.11 8.10
N GLU A 106 10.00 18.04 7.96
CA GLU A 106 9.91 19.27 7.14
C GLU A 106 10.54 19.12 5.75
#